data_AF-A0A2V6CJS5-F1
#
_entry.id   AF-A0A2V6CJS5-F1
#
_cell.length_a   1.000
_cell.length_b   1.000
_cell.length_c   1.000
_cell.angle_alpha   90.00
_cell.angle_beta   90.00
_cell.angle_gamma   90.00
#
_symmetry.space_group_name_H-M   'P 1'
#
loop_
_entity.id
_entity.type
_entity.pdbx_description
1 polymer ?
#
loop_
_entity_poly.entity_id
_entity_poly.type
_entity_poly.pdbx_seq_one_letter_code
_entity_poly.pdbx_strand_id
1 'polypeptide(L)'
;MVRQTRCASDAGVSPAKLQLHAAGTAATTENQVDELQRALAKELPPGIDVEIDEQFDAMFSYKAKNYALLTKAGDVIIKGGALKSRGLEKFQRVFVEEMIKLIMKGKPEAIPQLRDEFERKIRNREWKIDMLMKTDTLQDSLDKYRAKIAGSARNRAAAYELALASGRNYKPGDQISYYIKATPKKVPAYEAAKLASDFDPQNRDENVDYYVAKLDDLMKKFGGLTAVASSSAKQESLAL
;
A
#
# COMPACT_ATOMS: atom_id res chain seq x y z
N MET A 1 -50.46 -3.90 -48.07
CA MET A 1 -51.93 -3.94 -48.14
C MET A 1 -52.36 -5.34 -47.76
N VAL A 2 -53.18 -5.55 -46.70
CA VAL A 2 -53.81 -6.85 -46.29
C VAL A 2 -52.79 -7.92 -45.80
N ARG A 3 -52.94 -8.74 -44.73
CA ARG A 3 -53.81 -8.89 -43.52
C ARG A 3 -52.96 -9.73 -42.51
N GLN A 4 -52.84 -9.46 -41.21
CA GLN A 4 -53.75 -9.81 -40.10
C GLN A 4 -54.28 -11.26 -40.12
N THR A 5 -53.81 -12.18 -39.26
CA THR A 5 -54.39 -12.65 -37.95
C THR A 5 -53.72 -14.00 -37.63
N ARG A 6 -53.70 -14.65 -36.44
CA ARG A 6 -54.17 -14.47 -35.03
C ARG A 6 -53.22 -15.35 -34.15
N CYS A 7 -53.31 -15.57 -32.83
CA CYS A 7 -54.31 -15.26 -31.80
C CYS A 7 -53.64 -14.80 -30.47
N ALA A 8 -53.95 -15.41 -29.31
CA ALA A 8 -53.40 -15.08 -27.97
C ALA A 8 -53.34 -16.29 -27.01
N SER A 9 -52.65 -16.13 -25.87
CA SER A 9 -52.96 -16.80 -24.59
C SER A 9 -52.22 -16.16 -23.41
N ASP A 10 -52.93 -15.85 -22.32
CA ASP A 10 -52.39 -15.31 -21.06
C ASP A 10 -51.51 -16.32 -20.29
N ALA A 11 -50.57 -15.79 -19.49
CA ALA A 11 -50.19 -16.35 -18.19
C ALA A 11 -49.48 -15.27 -17.35
N GLY A 12 -50.15 -14.75 -16.31
CA GLY A 12 -49.52 -13.86 -15.33
C GLY A 12 -48.72 -14.65 -14.29
N VAL A 13 -47.53 -14.16 -13.93
CA VAL A 13 -46.79 -14.62 -12.73
C VAL A 13 -46.40 -13.38 -11.92
N SER A 14 -46.75 -13.40 -10.64
CA SER A 14 -46.51 -12.31 -9.70
C SER A 14 -45.02 -12.20 -9.31
N PRO A 15 -44.42 -11.00 -9.27
CA PRO A 15 -43.07 -10.83 -8.73
C PRO A 15 -43.13 -10.97 -7.20
N ALA A 16 -42.52 -12.03 -6.68
CA ALA A 16 -42.36 -12.21 -5.24
C ALA A 16 -41.54 -11.05 -4.64
N LYS A 17 -42.02 -10.48 -3.54
CA LYS A 17 -41.31 -9.42 -2.80
C LYS A 17 -40.01 -9.98 -2.21
N LEU A 18 -38.88 -9.66 -2.83
CA LEU A 18 -37.58 -9.79 -2.19
C LEU A 18 -37.46 -8.68 -1.13
N GLN A 19 -37.46 -9.05 0.15
CA GLN A 19 -37.24 -8.09 1.22
C GLN A 19 -35.77 -7.68 1.24
N LEU A 20 -35.46 -6.45 0.80
CA LEU A 20 -34.15 -5.86 1.02
C LEU A 20 -34.02 -5.49 2.51
N HIS A 21 -33.14 -6.19 3.23
CA HIS A 21 -32.57 -5.65 4.46
C HIS A 21 -31.47 -4.65 4.11
N ALA A 22 -31.54 -3.46 4.72
CA ALA A 22 -30.64 -2.36 4.42
C ALA A 22 -29.19 -2.69 4.81
N ALA A 23 -28.25 -2.35 3.93
CA ALA A 23 -26.82 -2.40 4.21
C ALA A 23 -26.41 -1.27 5.17
N GLY A 24 -26.65 -1.46 6.46
CA GLY A 24 -25.81 -0.84 7.49
C GLY A 24 -24.47 -1.56 7.56
N THR A 25 -23.44 -0.92 8.09
CA THR A 25 -22.07 -1.44 8.26
C THR A 25 -22.08 -2.86 8.88
N ALA A 26 -21.98 -3.87 8.02
CA ALA A 26 -22.31 -5.24 8.38
C ALA A 26 -21.14 -5.91 9.11
N ALA A 27 -21.07 -5.72 10.42
CA ALA A 27 -20.42 -6.68 11.29
C ALA A 27 -21.18 -8.01 11.19
N THR A 28 -20.69 -8.92 10.34
CA THR A 28 -21.30 -10.24 10.13
C THR A 28 -21.35 -10.97 11.46
N THR A 29 -22.57 -11.28 11.93
CA THR A 29 -22.76 -11.99 13.20
C THR A 29 -22.29 -13.44 13.08
N GLU A 30 -21.87 -14.06 14.18
CA GLU A 30 -21.42 -15.47 14.19
C GLU A 30 -22.47 -16.39 13.55
N ASN A 31 -23.75 -16.18 13.85
CA ASN A 31 -24.88 -16.89 13.24
C ASN A 31 -24.90 -16.86 11.69
N GLN A 32 -24.52 -15.72 11.07
CA GLN A 32 -24.48 -15.57 9.62
C GLN A 32 -23.27 -16.27 9.00
N VAL A 33 -22.15 -16.34 9.72
CA VAL A 33 -20.96 -17.09 9.29
C VAL A 33 -21.24 -18.59 9.31
N ASP A 34 -21.85 -19.08 10.39
CA ASP A 34 -22.25 -20.49 10.51
C ASP A 34 -23.33 -20.88 9.50
N GLU A 35 -24.25 -19.97 9.15
CA GLU A 35 -25.23 -20.18 8.09
C GLU A 35 -24.55 -20.27 6.72
N LEU A 36 -23.61 -19.37 6.40
CA LEU A 36 -22.84 -19.40 5.15
C LEU A 36 -22.03 -20.70 5.02
N GLN A 37 -21.32 -21.12 6.07
CA GLN A 37 -20.54 -22.36 6.07
C GLN A 37 -21.44 -23.58 5.84
N ARG A 38 -22.58 -23.67 6.54
CA ARG A 38 -23.55 -24.76 6.38
C ARG A 38 -24.27 -24.75 5.02
N ALA A 39 -24.48 -23.58 4.42
CA ALA A 39 -25.02 -23.47 3.07
C ALA A 39 -24.00 -23.97 2.04
N LEU A 40 -22.75 -23.51 2.13
CA LEU A 40 -21.69 -23.88 1.20
C LEU A 40 -21.34 -25.37 1.28
N ALA A 41 -21.29 -25.96 2.48
CA ALA A 41 -21.01 -27.38 2.68
C ALA A 41 -22.06 -28.31 2.03
N LYS A 42 -23.31 -27.86 1.84
CA LYS A 42 -24.36 -28.66 1.18
C LYS A 42 -24.20 -28.75 -0.34
N GLU A 43 -23.57 -27.77 -0.96
CA GLU A 43 -23.36 -27.69 -2.41
C GLU A 43 -22.08 -28.41 -2.86
N LEU A 44 -21.24 -28.87 -1.92
CA LEU A 44 -19.95 -29.47 -2.20
C LEU A 44 -20.01 -31.01 -2.28
N PRO A 45 -19.22 -31.64 -3.17
CA PRO A 45 -19.21 -33.08 -3.32
C PRO A 45 -18.55 -33.77 -2.10
N PRO A 46 -18.89 -35.06 -1.83
CA PRO A 46 -18.32 -35.80 -0.71
C PRO A 46 -16.78 -35.79 -0.70
N GLY A 47 -16.20 -35.47 0.47
CA GLY A 47 -14.75 -35.34 0.65
C GLY A 47 -14.18 -33.94 0.41
N ILE A 48 -15.02 -32.92 0.21
CA ILE A 48 -14.62 -31.51 0.24
C ILE A 48 -15.34 -30.81 1.39
N ASP A 49 -14.60 -30.45 2.43
CA ASP A 49 -15.08 -29.67 3.57
C ASP A 49 -14.67 -28.19 3.45
N VAL A 50 -15.42 -27.28 4.08
CA VAL A 50 -15.07 -25.86 4.20
C VAL A 50 -15.04 -25.46 5.67
N GLU A 51 -13.94 -24.81 6.05
CA GLU A 51 -13.71 -24.21 7.35
C GLU A 51 -13.53 -22.69 7.19
N ILE A 52 -13.94 -21.92 8.19
CA ILE A 52 -13.74 -20.47 8.25
C ILE A 52 -12.50 -20.19 9.11
N ASP A 53 -11.40 -19.85 8.44
CA ASP A 53 -10.07 -19.63 9.03
C ASP A 53 -10.00 -18.38 9.93
N GLU A 54 -10.21 -17.18 9.35
CA GLU A 54 -10.16 -15.90 10.07
C GLU A 54 -11.26 -14.92 9.62
N GLN A 55 -11.64 -13.98 10.50
CA GLN A 55 -12.58 -12.90 10.22
C GLN A 55 -11.91 -11.52 10.37
N PHE A 56 -12.19 -10.62 9.44
CA PHE A 56 -11.61 -9.26 9.39
C PHE A 56 -12.70 -8.21 9.24
N ASP A 57 -12.51 -7.05 9.86
CA ASP A 57 -13.47 -5.93 9.82
C ASP A 57 -13.56 -5.30 8.42
N ALA A 58 -12.45 -5.33 7.68
CA ALA A 58 -12.35 -4.81 6.33
C ALA A 58 -11.18 -5.44 5.57
N MET A 59 -11.27 -5.43 4.23
CA MET A 59 -10.19 -5.82 3.33
C MET A 59 -9.97 -4.74 2.28
N PHE A 60 -8.72 -4.34 2.08
CA PHE A 60 -8.30 -3.46 0.98
C PHE A 60 -7.56 -4.27 -0.08
N SER A 61 -8.12 -4.40 -1.28
CA SER A 61 -7.49 -5.10 -2.41
C SER A 61 -6.89 -4.09 -3.41
N TYR A 62 -5.63 -4.25 -3.77
CA TYR A 62 -4.95 -3.36 -4.73
C TYR A 62 -4.66 -4.04 -6.07
N LYS A 63 -4.13 -5.28 -6.03
CA LYS A 63 -3.93 -6.14 -7.20
C LYS A 63 -3.78 -7.59 -6.74
N ALA A 64 -3.78 -8.54 -7.67
CA ALA A 64 -3.55 -9.95 -7.36
C ALA A 64 -2.37 -10.15 -6.38
N LYS A 65 -2.61 -10.90 -5.29
CA LYS A 65 -1.66 -11.18 -4.20
C LYS A 65 -1.12 -9.94 -3.45
N ASN A 66 -1.77 -8.77 -3.55
CA ASN A 66 -1.38 -7.55 -2.85
C ASN A 66 -2.61 -6.86 -2.24
N TYR A 67 -2.80 -7.05 -0.95
CA TYR A 67 -3.97 -6.64 -0.19
C TYR A 67 -3.60 -6.34 1.26
N ALA A 68 -4.50 -5.67 1.98
CA ALA A 68 -4.41 -5.47 3.42
C ALA A 68 -5.71 -5.92 4.09
N LEU A 69 -5.60 -6.36 5.35
CA LEU A 69 -6.70 -6.82 6.18
C LEU A 69 -6.72 -5.98 7.47
N LEU A 70 -7.92 -5.55 7.89
CA LEU A 70 -8.13 -4.89 9.18
C LEU A 70 -8.61 -5.94 10.19
N THR A 71 -7.82 -6.18 11.24
CA THR A 71 -8.22 -7.10 12.31
C THR A 71 -9.25 -6.44 13.23
N LYS A 72 -10.02 -7.25 13.98
CA LYS A 72 -10.94 -6.79 15.05
C LYS A 72 -10.24 -5.96 16.14
N ALA A 73 -8.92 -6.13 16.32
CA ALA A 73 -8.09 -5.31 17.21
C ALA A 73 -7.75 -3.92 16.63
N GLY A 74 -8.06 -3.67 15.35
CA GLY A 74 -7.73 -2.44 14.63
C GLY A 74 -6.32 -2.39 14.04
N ASP A 75 -5.64 -3.53 13.92
CA ASP A 75 -4.32 -3.65 13.28
C ASP A 75 -4.44 -3.96 11.78
N VAL A 76 -3.41 -3.59 11.01
CA VAL A 76 -3.39 -3.75 9.56
C VAL A 76 -2.36 -4.80 9.13
N ILE A 77 -2.85 -5.93 8.62
CA ILE A 77 -2.00 -6.99 8.07
C ILE A 77 -1.84 -6.78 6.57
N ILE A 78 -0.68 -6.29 6.12
CA ILE A 78 -0.36 -6.12 4.70
C ILE A 78 0.24 -7.41 4.13
N LYS A 79 -0.38 -7.95 3.08
CA LYS A 79 0.11 -9.11 2.30
C LYS A 79 0.57 -8.63 0.91
N GLY A 80 1.69 -9.16 0.44
CA GLY A 80 2.27 -8.81 -0.86
C GLY A 80 3.26 -7.64 -0.84
N GLY A 81 4.21 -7.66 -1.78
CA GLY A 81 5.35 -6.73 -1.79
C GLY A 81 5.09 -5.33 -2.35
N ALA A 82 3.96 -5.08 -3.01
CA ALA A 82 3.72 -3.80 -3.69
C ALA A 82 3.29 -2.66 -2.76
N LEU A 83 2.69 -2.99 -1.62
CA LEU A 83 2.20 -2.02 -0.62
C LEU A 83 3.26 -1.74 0.46
N LYS A 84 4.09 -2.74 0.84
CA LYS A 84 5.12 -2.62 1.89
C LYS A 84 6.49 -3.16 1.41
N SER A 85 6.95 -2.69 0.25
CA SER A 85 8.24 -3.12 -0.33
C SER A 85 9.41 -2.83 0.61
N ARG A 86 10.31 -3.80 0.78
CA ARG A 86 11.51 -3.67 1.64
C ARG A 86 12.47 -2.58 1.19
N GLY A 87 12.48 -2.24 -0.11
CA GLY A 87 13.30 -1.17 -0.68
C GLY A 87 12.72 0.24 -0.51
N LEU A 88 11.72 0.44 0.36
CA LEU A 88 11.20 1.77 0.70
C LEU A 88 11.71 2.22 2.07
N GLU A 89 12.05 3.51 2.15
CA GLU A 89 12.29 4.26 3.38
C GLU A 89 11.17 3.98 4.40
N LYS A 90 11.52 3.91 5.69
CA LYS A 90 10.59 3.46 6.74
C LYS A 90 9.35 4.36 6.83
N PHE A 91 9.51 5.69 6.74
CA PHE A 91 8.38 6.63 6.76
C PHE A 91 7.36 6.37 5.64
N GLN A 92 7.80 6.01 4.43
CA GLN A 92 6.91 5.71 3.31
C GLN A 92 6.05 4.46 3.59
N ARG A 93 6.64 3.44 4.20
CA ARG A 93 5.92 2.21 4.59
C ARG A 93 4.87 2.49 5.67
N VAL A 94 5.22 3.27 6.69
CA VAL A 94 4.28 3.67 7.75
C VAL A 94 3.16 4.55 7.18
N PHE A 95 3.48 5.52 6.31
CA PHE A 95 2.48 6.38 5.68
C PHE A 95 1.44 5.57 4.87
N VAL A 96 1.91 4.64 4.03
CA VAL A 96 1.00 3.79 3.23
C VAL A 96 0.13 2.90 4.12
N GLU A 97 0.68 2.39 5.23
CA GLU A 97 -0.07 1.58 6.20
C GLU A 97 -1.18 2.36 6.89
N GLU A 98 -0.87 3.55 7.43
CA GLU A 98 -1.86 4.43 8.07
C GLU A 98 -2.89 4.98 7.07
N MET A 99 -2.48 5.31 5.85
CA MET A 99 -3.41 5.74 4.79
C MET A 99 -4.38 4.61 4.41
N ILE A 100 -3.91 3.36 4.26
CA ILE A 100 -4.79 2.21 4.00
C ILE A 100 -5.69 1.94 5.22
N LYS A 101 -5.18 2.11 6.44
CA LYS A 101 -5.96 2.02 7.69
C LYS A 101 -7.10 3.02 7.73
N LEU A 102 -6.87 4.27 7.31
CA LEU A 102 -7.92 5.29 7.20
C LEU A 102 -8.98 4.91 6.16
N ILE A 103 -8.58 4.42 4.98
CA ILE A 103 -9.51 3.93 3.95
C ILE A 103 -10.39 2.79 4.48
N MET A 104 -9.77 1.77 5.09
CA MET A 104 -10.49 0.61 5.65
C MET A 104 -11.40 0.96 6.84
N LYS A 105 -11.11 2.06 7.55
CA LYS A 105 -11.96 2.60 8.63
C LYS A 105 -13.02 3.59 8.13
N GLY A 106 -13.18 3.77 6.81
CA GLY A 106 -14.15 4.68 6.23
C GLY A 106 -13.85 6.16 6.47
N LYS A 107 -12.58 6.53 6.67
CA LYS A 107 -12.11 7.90 6.97
C LYS A 107 -11.12 8.48 5.95
N PRO A 108 -11.37 8.39 4.62
CA PRO A 108 -10.44 8.90 3.61
C PRO A 108 -10.23 10.42 3.68
N GLU A 109 -11.18 11.17 4.24
CA GLU A 109 -11.10 12.62 4.47
C GLU A 109 -10.01 13.04 5.48
N ALA A 110 -9.51 12.11 6.31
CA ALA A 110 -8.40 12.36 7.23
C ALA A 110 -7.01 12.18 6.57
N ILE A 111 -6.93 11.68 5.33
CA ILE A 111 -5.66 11.44 4.64
C ILE A 111 -4.84 12.73 4.38
N PRO A 112 -5.44 13.89 4.01
CA PRO A 112 -4.71 15.15 3.93
C PRO A 112 -4.05 15.52 5.27
N GLN A 113 -4.77 15.39 6.39
CA GLN A 113 -4.23 15.68 7.73
C GLN A 113 -3.08 14.73 8.09
N LEU A 114 -3.19 13.44 7.76
CA LEU A 114 -2.10 12.47 7.92
C LEU A 114 -0.85 12.89 7.11
N ARG A 115 -1.03 13.36 5.87
CA ARG A 115 0.06 13.84 5.01
C ARG A 115 0.72 15.09 5.59
N ASP A 116 -0.07 16.03 6.09
CA ASP A 116 0.46 17.26 6.70
C ASP A 116 1.19 16.98 8.03
N GLU A 117 0.73 16.00 8.81
CA GLU A 117 1.44 15.54 10.00
C GLU A 117 2.81 14.92 9.64
N PHE A 118 2.86 14.13 8.56
CA PHE A 118 4.10 13.54 8.06
C PHE A 118 5.06 14.60 7.50
N GLU A 119 4.58 15.56 6.70
CA GLU A 119 5.39 16.68 6.24
C GLU A 119 5.93 17.49 7.44
N ARG A 120 5.08 17.85 8.41
CA ARG A 120 5.48 18.56 9.62
C ARG A 120 6.62 17.83 10.34
N LYS A 121 6.47 16.53 10.58
CA LYS A 121 7.50 15.70 11.25
C LYS A 121 8.82 15.63 10.47
N ILE A 122 8.78 15.62 9.13
CA ILE A 122 9.96 15.69 8.28
C ILE A 122 10.62 17.08 8.36
N ARG A 123 9.85 18.16 8.17
CA ARG A 123 10.35 19.56 8.17
C ARG A 123 10.92 19.99 9.52
N ASN A 124 10.22 19.67 10.59
CA ASN A 124 10.65 19.93 11.97
C ASN A 124 11.72 18.94 12.47
N ARG A 125 12.08 17.94 11.65
CA ARG A 125 13.09 16.92 11.97
C ARG A 125 12.76 16.11 13.25
N GLU A 126 11.47 15.93 13.54
CA GLU A 126 10.95 15.26 14.75
C GLU A 126 11.35 13.78 14.82
N TRP A 127 11.71 13.16 13.69
CA TRP A 127 12.18 11.78 13.64
C TRP A 127 13.70 11.63 13.70
N LYS A 128 14.14 10.50 14.26
CA LYS A 128 15.47 9.93 14.07
C LYS A 128 15.68 9.49 12.62
N ILE A 129 16.95 9.36 12.21
CA ILE A 129 17.31 9.04 10.82
C ILE A 129 16.80 7.66 10.36
N ASP A 130 16.48 6.74 11.27
CA ASP A 130 15.94 5.41 10.94
C ASP A 130 14.59 5.46 10.21
N MET A 131 13.83 6.55 10.37
CA MET A 131 12.60 6.79 9.62
C MET A 131 12.87 7.16 8.15
N LEU A 132 13.96 7.87 7.88
CA LEU A 132 14.27 8.45 6.56
C LEU A 132 15.30 7.64 5.77
N MET A 133 16.14 6.86 6.44
CA MET A 133 17.16 6.05 5.78
C MET A 133 16.53 4.92 4.94
N LYS A 134 17.28 4.53 3.91
CA LYS A 134 17.01 3.40 3.04
C LYS A 134 18.10 2.34 3.22
N THR A 135 17.73 1.08 3.18
CA THR A 135 18.66 -0.06 3.23
C THR A 135 18.51 -0.88 1.97
N ASP A 136 19.59 -0.98 1.18
CA ASP A 136 19.65 -1.83 -0.01
C ASP A 136 20.63 -2.98 0.19
N THR A 137 20.29 -4.17 -0.32
CA THR A 137 21.22 -5.31 -0.40
C THR A 137 21.97 -5.30 -1.73
N LEU A 138 23.30 -5.40 -1.69
CA LEU A 138 24.14 -5.58 -2.87
C LEU A 138 23.82 -6.95 -3.51
N GLN A 139 23.58 -6.96 -4.83
CA GLN A 139 23.14 -8.14 -5.60
C GLN A 139 24.28 -8.73 -6.43
N ASP A 140 25.29 -7.92 -6.77
CA ASP A 140 26.50 -8.30 -7.48
C ASP A 140 27.72 -7.61 -6.86
N SER A 141 28.92 -8.10 -7.20
CA SER A 141 30.18 -7.54 -6.69
C SER A 141 30.40 -6.12 -7.21
N LEU A 142 31.20 -5.34 -6.47
CA LEU A 142 31.52 -3.95 -6.83
C LEU A 142 32.16 -3.83 -8.23
N ASP A 143 32.98 -4.80 -8.64
CA ASP A 143 33.58 -4.80 -9.98
C ASP A 143 32.59 -5.17 -11.08
N LYS A 144 31.67 -6.11 -10.82
CA LYS A 144 30.57 -6.42 -11.75
C LYS A 144 29.61 -5.25 -11.90
N TYR A 145 29.39 -4.49 -10.83
CA TYR A 145 28.68 -3.21 -10.88
C TYR A 145 29.45 -2.17 -11.73
N ARG A 146 30.72 -1.93 -11.46
CA ARG A 146 31.57 -1.00 -12.25
C ARG A 146 31.55 -1.33 -13.74
N ALA A 147 31.72 -2.60 -14.10
CA ALA A 147 31.66 -3.06 -15.49
C ALA A 147 30.29 -2.77 -16.15
N LYS A 148 29.18 -2.97 -15.42
CA LYS A 148 27.83 -2.63 -15.91
C LYS A 148 27.61 -1.13 -16.07
N ILE A 149 28.17 -0.29 -15.20
CA ILE A 149 28.11 1.18 -15.36
C ILE A 149 28.93 1.62 -16.58
N ALA A 150 30.16 1.10 -16.73
CA ALA A 150 31.03 1.42 -17.87
C ALA A 150 30.44 0.97 -19.23
N GLY A 151 29.76 -0.17 -19.25
CA GLY A 151 29.04 -0.67 -20.43
C GLY A 151 27.61 -0.15 -20.59
N SER A 152 27.19 0.87 -19.83
CA SER A 152 25.83 1.45 -19.85
C SER A 152 24.67 0.45 -19.62
N ALA A 153 24.97 -0.73 -19.07
CA ALA A 153 24.01 -1.81 -18.83
C ALA A 153 23.23 -1.66 -17.51
N ARG A 154 23.52 -0.61 -16.73
CA ARG A 154 22.85 -0.30 -15.45
C ARG A 154 23.00 1.19 -15.11
N ASN A 155 21.99 1.76 -14.45
CA ASN A 155 22.08 3.08 -13.83
C ASN A 155 22.86 3.04 -12.51
N ARG A 156 23.51 4.17 -12.15
CA ARG A 156 24.18 4.32 -10.86
C ARG A 156 23.21 4.17 -9.68
N ALA A 157 23.67 3.56 -8.60
CA ALA A 157 22.88 3.26 -7.41
C ALA A 157 23.63 3.65 -6.13
N ALA A 158 23.00 4.48 -5.29
CA ALA A 158 23.56 5.05 -4.07
C ALA A 158 24.31 4.03 -3.19
N ALA A 159 23.72 2.87 -2.95
CA ALA A 159 24.34 1.80 -2.15
C ALA A 159 25.69 1.32 -2.70
N TYR A 160 25.86 1.23 -4.02
CA TYR A 160 27.09 0.79 -4.65
C TYR A 160 28.13 1.92 -4.69
N GLU A 161 27.71 3.16 -4.98
CA GLU A 161 28.61 4.32 -4.94
C GLU A 161 29.17 4.52 -3.53
N LEU A 162 28.35 4.36 -2.49
CA LEU A 162 28.79 4.41 -1.09
C LEU A 162 29.69 3.22 -0.71
N ALA A 163 29.34 2.00 -1.14
CA ALA A 163 30.18 0.83 -0.91
C ALA A 163 31.58 1.01 -1.54
N LEU A 164 31.63 1.51 -2.77
CA LEU A 164 32.85 1.86 -3.49
C LEU A 164 33.66 2.95 -2.78
N ALA A 165 33.02 4.04 -2.35
CA ALA A 165 33.68 5.16 -1.68
C ALA A 165 34.22 4.80 -0.29
N SER A 166 33.61 3.81 0.40
CA SER A 166 34.00 3.41 1.75
C SER A 166 35.36 2.71 1.87
N GLY A 167 35.92 2.20 0.76
CA GLY A 167 37.10 1.33 0.75
C GLY A 167 36.92 -0.04 1.41
N ARG A 168 35.73 -0.38 1.93
CA ARG A 168 35.44 -1.66 2.58
C ARG A 168 35.20 -2.76 1.55
N ASN A 169 35.62 -3.98 1.88
CA ASN A 169 35.43 -5.17 1.02
C ASN A 169 34.00 -5.72 1.13
N TYR A 170 33.03 -4.96 0.62
CA TYR A 170 31.62 -5.36 0.56
C TYR A 170 31.38 -6.46 -0.48
N LYS A 171 30.54 -7.43 -0.10
CA LYS A 171 30.19 -8.63 -0.88
C LYS A 171 28.72 -8.62 -1.32
N PRO A 172 28.35 -9.42 -2.34
CA PRO A 172 26.95 -9.71 -2.63
C PRO A 172 26.25 -10.29 -1.38
N GLY A 173 25.06 -9.77 -1.06
CA GLY A 173 24.34 -10.06 0.18
C GLY A 173 24.49 -8.98 1.26
N ASP A 174 25.56 -8.18 1.24
CA ASP A 174 25.76 -7.12 2.24
C ASP A 174 24.72 -6.01 2.10
N GLN A 175 24.36 -5.41 3.24
CA GLN A 175 23.39 -4.32 3.32
C GLN A 175 24.07 -2.97 3.50
N ILE A 176 23.66 -1.99 2.72
CA ILE A 176 24.09 -0.60 2.82
C ILE A 176 22.90 0.24 3.27
N SER A 177 22.96 0.75 4.51
CA SER A 177 22.00 1.72 5.04
C SER A 177 22.51 3.14 4.81
N TYR A 178 21.70 3.97 4.16
CA TYR A 178 22.09 5.32 3.74
C TYR A 178 20.90 6.28 3.76
N TYR A 179 21.20 7.58 3.77
CA TYR A 179 20.22 8.65 3.67
C TYR A 179 20.68 9.69 2.65
N ILE A 180 19.76 10.53 2.17
CA ILE A 180 20.05 11.65 1.27
C ILE A 180 20.31 12.90 2.12
N LYS A 181 21.47 13.52 1.91
CA LYS A 181 21.91 14.75 2.57
C LYS A 181 21.58 15.98 1.71
N ALA A 182 21.47 17.14 2.35
CA ALA A 182 21.31 18.41 1.67
C ALA A 182 22.60 18.76 0.88
N THR A 183 22.42 19.37 -0.29
CA THR A 183 23.52 19.77 -1.17
C THR A 183 23.27 21.20 -1.69
N PRO A 184 24.30 22.05 -1.86
CA PRO A 184 24.12 23.44 -2.29
C PRO A 184 23.48 23.59 -3.69
N LYS A 185 23.57 22.54 -4.51
CA LYS A 185 22.91 22.41 -5.81
C LYS A 185 22.14 21.09 -5.83
N LYS A 186 21.06 21.01 -6.60
CA LYS A 186 20.32 19.76 -6.82
C LYS A 186 21.19 18.79 -7.62
N VAL A 187 21.55 17.66 -7.02
CA VAL A 187 22.33 16.58 -7.64
C VAL A 187 21.51 15.27 -7.67
N PRO A 188 21.88 14.27 -8.48
CA PRO A 188 21.29 12.94 -8.41
C PRO A 188 21.37 12.34 -6.99
N ALA A 189 20.33 11.61 -6.59
CA ALA A 189 20.25 11.06 -5.23
C ALA A 189 21.42 10.12 -4.85
N TYR A 190 22.09 9.51 -5.83
CA TYR A 190 23.27 8.68 -5.56
C TYR A 190 24.52 9.50 -5.20
N GLU A 191 24.60 10.78 -5.59
CA GLU A 191 25.71 11.69 -5.25
C GLU A 191 25.46 12.42 -3.92
N ALA A 192 24.18 12.65 -3.58
CA ALA A 192 23.75 13.19 -2.30
C ALA A 192 23.60 12.12 -1.20
N ALA A 193 23.90 10.85 -1.49
CA ALA A 193 23.79 9.77 -0.51
C ALA A 193 24.94 9.83 0.52
N LYS A 194 24.65 9.45 1.77
CA LYS A 194 25.61 9.33 2.87
C LYS A 194 25.26 8.11 3.73
N LEU A 195 26.26 7.39 4.25
CA LEU A 195 26.01 6.20 5.08
C LEU A 195 25.26 6.61 6.36
N ALA A 196 24.30 5.79 6.78
CA ALA A 196 23.56 6.03 8.01
C ALA A 196 24.43 5.93 9.29
N SER A 197 25.59 5.26 9.20
CA SER A 197 26.63 5.26 10.24
C SER A 197 27.29 6.62 10.44
N ASP A 198 27.24 7.49 9.44
CA ASP A 198 27.96 8.77 9.40
C ASP A 198 26.99 9.94 9.67
N PHE A 199 25.77 9.62 10.13
CA PHE A 199 24.76 10.59 10.54
C PHE A 199 25.13 11.18 11.91
N ASP A 200 25.17 12.51 11.98
CA ASP A 200 25.35 13.25 13.23
C ASP A 200 24.00 13.82 13.69
N PRO A 201 23.44 13.35 14.83
CA PRO A 201 22.20 13.88 15.39
C PRO A 201 22.27 15.34 15.86
N GLN A 202 23.46 15.89 16.10
CA GLN A 202 23.68 17.30 16.47
C GLN A 202 23.82 18.17 15.22
N ASN A 203 24.58 17.71 14.22
CA ASN A 203 24.81 18.42 12.95
C ASN A 203 24.03 17.78 11.79
N ARG A 204 22.71 17.82 11.92
CA ARG A 204 21.75 17.14 11.04
C ARG A 204 21.78 17.67 9.60
N ASP A 205 22.29 16.88 8.66
CA ASP A 205 22.48 17.26 7.25
C ASP A 205 21.48 16.60 6.28
N GLU A 206 20.41 15.96 6.74
CA GLU A 206 19.41 15.30 5.87
C GLU A 206 18.61 16.28 4.98
N ASN A 207 18.29 15.83 3.76
CA ASN A 207 17.57 16.63 2.76
C ASN A 207 16.05 16.59 3.00
N VAL A 208 15.54 17.51 3.82
CA VAL A 208 14.11 17.65 4.14
C VAL A 208 13.22 17.62 2.88
N ASP A 209 13.49 18.46 1.88
CA ASP A 209 12.63 18.58 0.70
C ASP A 209 12.66 17.33 -0.19
N TYR A 210 13.75 16.55 -0.19
CA TYR A 210 13.78 15.24 -0.84
C TYR A 210 12.74 14.28 -0.24
N TYR A 211 12.62 14.22 1.09
CA TYR A 211 11.67 13.33 1.75
C TYR A 211 10.23 13.83 1.69
N VAL A 212 10.01 15.15 1.66
CA VAL A 212 8.68 15.72 1.36
C VAL A 212 8.27 15.39 -0.07
N ALA A 213 9.14 15.58 -1.06
CA ALA A 213 8.83 15.20 -2.45
C ALA A 213 8.49 13.71 -2.59
N LYS A 214 9.13 12.83 -1.81
CA LYS A 214 8.79 11.40 -1.72
C LYS A 214 7.39 11.15 -1.13
N LEU A 215 6.95 11.95 -0.17
CA LEU A 215 5.60 11.89 0.39
C LEU A 215 4.56 12.34 -0.65
N ASP A 216 4.87 13.39 -1.41
CA ASP A 216 4.00 13.88 -2.48
C ASP A 216 3.92 12.89 -3.66
N ASP A 217 5.02 12.21 -4.01
CA ASP A 217 5.05 11.10 -4.97
C ASP A 217 4.12 9.94 -4.53
N LEU A 218 4.05 9.63 -3.23
CA LEU A 218 3.11 8.64 -2.70
C LEU A 218 1.66 9.12 -2.83
N MET A 219 1.36 10.36 -2.41
CA MET A 219 0.02 10.94 -2.58
C MET A 219 -0.44 10.89 -4.03
N LYS A 220 0.43 11.26 -4.98
CA LYS A 220 0.14 11.17 -6.41
C LYS A 220 -0.09 9.73 -6.87
N LYS A 221 0.73 8.78 -6.42
CA LYS A 221 0.62 7.35 -6.77
C LYS A 221 -0.70 6.72 -6.28
N PHE A 222 -1.18 7.13 -5.10
CA PHE A 222 -2.39 6.57 -4.48
C PHE A 222 -3.64 7.45 -4.64
N GLY A 223 -3.54 8.64 -5.24
CA GLY A 223 -4.62 9.62 -5.34
C GLY A 223 -5.90 9.12 -6.03
N GLY A 224 -5.79 8.20 -6.98
CA GLY A 224 -6.97 7.56 -7.58
C GLY A 224 -7.76 6.69 -6.59
N LEU A 225 -7.07 6.02 -5.67
CA LEU A 225 -7.69 5.19 -4.63
C LEU A 225 -8.32 6.04 -3.53
N THR A 226 -7.67 7.14 -3.14
CA THR A 226 -8.22 8.06 -2.12
C THR A 226 -9.44 8.82 -2.65
N ALA A 227 -9.47 9.17 -3.94
CA ALA A 227 -10.64 9.75 -4.59
C ALA A 227 -11.83 8.79 -4.61
N VAL A 228 -11.62 7.53 -5.05
CA VAL A 228 -12.68 6.51 -5.08
C VAL A 228 -13.21 6.19 -3.68
N ALA A 229 -12.35 6.07 -2.67
CA ALA A 229 -12.78 5.87 -1.29
C ALA A 229 -13.63 7.05 -0.78
N SER A 230 -13.24 8.29 -1.12
CA SER A 230 -13.96 9.50 -0.73
C SER A 230 -15.32 9.66 -1.43
N SER A 231 -15.48 9.10 -2.64
CA SER A 231 -16.76 9.07 -3.34
C SER A 231 -17.65 7.91 -2.89
N SER A 232 -17.10 6.72 -2.61
CA SER A 232 -17.91 5.59 -2.12
C SER A 232 -18.49 5.88 -0.74
N ALA A 233 -17.73 6.53 0.16
CA ALA A 233 -18.23 7.03 1.45
C ALA A 233 -19.37 8.06 1.34
N LYS A 234 -19.63 8.61 0.14
CA LYS A 234 -20.76 9.51 -0.16
C LYS A 234 -21.86 8.86 -1.02
N GLN A 235 -21.63 7.67 -1.57
CA GLN A 235 -22.55 6.98 -2.49
C GLN A 235 -23.24 5.76 -1.88
N GLU A 236 -23.65 5.84 -0.62
CA GLU A 236 -24.68 4.94 -0.05
C GLU A 236 -25.83 5.72 0.60
N SER A 237 -26.35 6.72 -0.10
CA SER A 237 -27.75 7.13 0.03
C SER A 237 -28.47 6.95 -1.32
N LEU A 238 -28.62 5.71 -1.76
CA LEU A 238 -29.55 5.40 -2.83
C LEU A 238 -30.96 5.55 -2.24
N ALA A 239 -31.62 6.67 -2.56
CA ALA A 239 -32.99 6.90 -2.13
C ALA A 239 -33.92 5.85 -2.76
N LEU A 240 -34.66 5.15 -1.89
CA LEU A 240 -35.81 4.31 -2.20
C LEU A 240 -37.05 4.95 -1.56
#